data_AF-A0A9E3N497-F1
#
_entry.id   AF-A0A9E3N497-F1
#
_cell.length_a   1.000
_cell.length_b   1.000
_cell.length_c   1.000
_cell.angle_alpha   90.00
_cell.angle_beta   90.00
_cell.angle_gamma   90.00
#
_symmetry.space_group_name_H-M   'P 1'
#
loop_
_entity.id
_entity.type
_entity.pdbx_description
1 polymer ?
#
loop_
_entity_poly.entity_id
_entity_poly.type
_entity_poly.pdbx_seq_one_letter_code
_entity_poly.pdbx_strand_id
1 'polypeptide(L)'
;MTRSRNSSEKTDRVISGSSLGGLFAIAAAYKAPGFFAGHIAISPAAGWDHGALGKLDAAYARDHKALPARMFISHGSIEYPAFREPIVAFQKQLDGRHYRGLGLQTWTMEGLDHTGVKGDGYVRGLMWVWKPKKPAGPSGLTRAMQQQGE
;
A
#
# COMPACT_ATOMS: atom_id res chain seq x y z
N MET A 1 1.59 28.56 -23.03
CA MET A 1 1.25 27.22 -22.48
C MET A 1 1.93 27.06 -21.14
N THR A 2 1.19 27.27 -20.06
CA THR A 2 1.68 27.11 -18.68
C THR A 2 1.88 25.62 -18.43
N ARG A 3 3.11 25.12 -18.43
CA ARG A 3 3.39 23.78 -17.88
C ARG A 3 2.94 23.81 -16.42
N SER A 4 1.97 22.97 -16.08
CA SER A 4 1.57 22.75 -14.68
C SER A 4 2.83 22.42 -13.87
N ARG A 5 3.00 23.10 -12.73
CA ARG A 5 4.19 23.00 -11.86
C ARG A 5 4.50 21.58 -11.36
N ASN A 6 3.56 20.63 -11.52
CA ASN A 6 3.61 19.28 -10.96
C ASN A 6 3.14 18.20 -11.96
N SER A 7 3.81 18.04 -13.11
CA SER A 7 3.57 16.85 -13.96
C SER A 7 4.21 15.62 -13.32
N SER A 8 3.49 14.95 -12.42
CA SER A 8 3.92 13.63 -11.93
C SER A 8 3.70 12.59 -13.04
N GLU A 9 4.71 11.76 -13.30
CA GLU A 9 4.54 10.60 -14.16
C GLU A 9 3.43 9.70 -13.61
N LYS A 10 2.60 9.15 -14.50
CA LYS A 10 1.44 8.33 -14.08
C LYS A 10 1.84 7.13 -13.23
N THR A 11 3.09 6.71 -13.34
CA THR A 11 3.69 5.58 -12.63
C THR A 11 4.13 5.90 -11.20
N ASP A 12 4.04 7.14 -10.73
CA ASP A 12 4.75 7.63 -9.53
C ASP A 12 3.82 8.12 -8.42
N ARG A 13 2.51 7.97 -8.60
CA ARG A 13 1.53 8.35 -7.58
C ARG A 13 1.36 7.26 -6.55
N VAL A 14 1.54 7.61 -5.28
CA VAL A 14 1.28 6.75 -4.13
C VAL A 14 0.21 7.39 -3.27
N ILE A 15 -0.77 6.60 -2.86
CA ILE A 15 -1.74 6.99 -1.83
C ILE A 15 -1.46 6.21 -0.55
N SER A 16 -1.57 6.87 0.59
CA SER A 16 -1.46 6.23 1.88
C SER A 16 -2.56 6.71 2.82
N GLY A 17 -3.00 5.83 3.72
CA GLY A 17 -3.92 6.20 4.77
C GLY A 17 -3.95 5.19 5.91
N SER A 18 -4.49 5.63 7.04
CA SER A 18 -4.68 4.81 8.22
C SER A 18 -6.15 4.75 8.64
N SER A 19 -6.59 3.63 9.22
CA SER A 19 -7.99 3.43 9.62
C SER A 19 -8.95 3.58 8.43
N LEU A 20 -9.95 4.46 8.49
CA LEU A 20 -10.81 4.78 7.34
C LEU A 20 -10.02 5.31 6.12
N GLY A 21 -8.92 6.03 6.35
CA GLY A 21 -8.02 6.44 5.27
C GLY A 21 -7.32 5.24 4.60
N GLY A 22 -7.02 4.18 5.37
CA GLY A 22 -6.47 2.94 4.83
C GLY A 22 -7.49 2.17 3.98
N LEU A 23 -8.76 2.16 4.42
CA LEU A 23 -9.86 1.64 3.60
C LEU A 23 -9.97 2.43 2.29
N PHE A 24 -9.94 3.76 2.36
CA PHE A 24 -10.00 4.61 1.17
C PHE A 24 -8.83 4.36 0.23
N ALA A 25 -7.61 4.24 0.75
CA ALA A 25 -6.44 3.90 -0.04
C ALA A 25 -6.64 2.57 -0.79
N ILE A 26 -7.17 1.54 -0.15
CA ILE A 26 -7.46 0.27 -0.84
C ILE A 26 -8.60 0.45 -1.85
N ALA A 27 -9.67 1.15 -1.49
CA ALA A 27 -10.81 1.38 -2.38
C ALA A 27 -10.42 2.13 -3.65
N ALA A 28 -9.46 3.06 -3.57
CA ALA A 28 -8.93 3.77 -4.73
C ALA A 28 -8.31 2.83 -5.78
N ALA A 29 -7.69 1.72 -5.36
CA ALA A 29 -7.15 0.72 -6.28
C ALA A 29 -8.23 0.07 -7.15
N TYR A 30 -9.43 -0.16 -6.58
CA TYR A 30 -10.56 -0.77 -7.28
C TYR A 30 -11.38 0.26 -8.08
N LYS A 31 -11.53 1.48 -7.56
CA LYS A 31 -12.38 2.52 -8.15
C LYS A 31 -11.67 3.36 -9.20
N ALA A 32 -10.35 3.47 -9.14
CA ALA A 32 -9.52 4.12 -10.14
C ALA A 32 -8.28 3.28 -10.47
N PRO A 33 -8.43 2.07 -11.06
CA PRO A 33 -7.31 1.19 -11.35
C PRO A 33 -6.23 1.89 -12.19
N GLY A 34 -4.97 1.80 -11.77
CA GLY A 34 -3.83 2.42 -12.44
C GLY A 34 -3.69 3.94 -12.21
N PHE A 35 -4.60 4.58 -11.46
CA PHE A 35 -4.40 5.98 -11.09
C PHE A 35 -3.29 6.12 -10.05
N PHE A 36 -3.29 5.34 -8.97
CA PHE A 36 -2.13 5.23 -8.07
C PHE A 36 -1.37 3.96 -8.38
N ALA A 37 -0.04 4.06 -8.50
CA ALA A 37 0.83 2.90 -8.66
C ALA A 37 1.10 2.20 -7.32
N GLY A 38 1.07 2.96 -6.21
CA GLY A 38 1.29 2.46 -4.85
C GLY A 38 0.15 2.78 -3.90
N HIS A 39 -0.18 1.82 -3.03
CA HIS A 39 -1.22 1.94 -2.01
C HIS A 39 -0.67 1.45 -0.68
N ILE A 40 -0.70 2.31 0.34
CA ILE A 40 -0.25 1.98 1.70
C ILE A 40 -1.46 2.09 2.62
N ALA A 41 -1.87 0.97 3.20
CA ALA A 41 -3.05 0.87 4.05
C ALA A 41 -2.64 0.38 5.43
N ILE A 42 -2.64 1.29 6.40
CA ILE A 42 -2.19 1.01 7.77
C ILE A 42 -3.39 0.85 8.68
N SER A 43 -3.59 -0.34 9.21
CA SER A 43 -4.74 -0.71 10.03
C SER A 43 -6.05 -0.28 9.37
N PRO A 44 -6.33 -0.71 8.12
CA PRO A 44 -7.51 -0.26 7.39
C PRO A 44 -8.78 -0.70 8.12
N ALA A 45 -9.83 0.14 8.10
CA ALA A 45 -11.11 -0.19 8.73
C ALA A 45 -11.90 -1.26 7.94
N ALA A 46 -11.33 -2.45 7.74
CA ALA A 46 -11.84 -3.49 6.86
C ALA A 46 -13.20 -4.07 7.28
N GLY A 47 -13.53 -4.00 8.58
CA GLY A 47 -14.82 -4.40 9.13
C GLY A 47 -15.94 -3.36 8.99
N TRP A 48 -15.62 -2.14 8.57
CA TRP A 48 -16.59 -1.04 8.44
C TRP A 48 -17.71 -1.40 7.45
N ASP A 49 -18.92 -0.90 7.73
CA ASP A 49 -20.13 -1.11 6.93
C ASP A 49 -20.35 -2.59 6.56
N HIS A 50 -20.32 -3.44 7.58
CA HIS A 50 -20.49 -4.89 7.47
C HIS A 50 -19.50 -5.52 6.47
N GLY A 51 -18.22 -5.11 6.52
CA GLY A 51 -17.17 -5.64 5.64
C GLY A 51 -17.23 -5.11 4.21
N ALA A 52 -17.61 -3.85 4.02
CA ALA A 52 -17.76 -3.23 2.69
C ALA A 52 -16.50 -3.37 1.82
N LEU A 53 -15.31 -3.35 2.42
CA LEU A 53 -14.06 -3.52 1.69
C LEU A 53 -13.91 -4.92 1.09
N GLY A 54 -14.26 -5.97 1.84
CA GLY A 54 -14.26 -7.35 1.34
C GLY A 54 -15.29 -7.55 0.22
N LYS A 55 -16.48 -6.93 0.37
CA LYS A 55 -17.53 -6.94 -0.67
C LYS A 55 -17.08 -6.22 -1.95
N LEU A 56 -16.36 -5.10 -1.81
CA LEU A 56 -15.81 -4.35 -2.94
C LEU A 56 -14.84 -5.21 -3.76
N ASP A 57 -13.89 -5.89 -3.10
CA ASP A 57 -12.99 -6.82 -3.78
C ASP A 57 -13.74 -7.98 -4.44
N ALA A 58 -14.70 -8.59 -3.73
CA ALA A 58 -15.49 -9.69 -4.29
C ALA A 58 -16.26 -9.27 -5.55
N ALA A 59 -16.86 -8.07 -5.54
CA ALA A 59 -17.53 -7.53 -6.70
C ALA A 59 -16.56 -7.29 -7.86
N TYR A 60 -15.38 -6.72 -7.59
CA TYR A 60 -14.34 -6.46 -8.59
C TYR A 60 -13.82 -7.75 -9.23
N ALA A 61 -13.59 -8.80 -8.42
CA ALA A 61 -13.05 -10.10 -8.85
C ALA A 61 -13.94 -10.87 -9.83
N ARG A 62 -15.25 -10.57 -9.88
CA ARG A 62 -16.19 -11.18 -10.81
C ARG A 62 -15.84 -10.83 -12.26
N ASP A 63 -15.49 -9.56 -12.48
CA ASP A 63 -15.30 -9.01 -13.82
C ASP A 63 -13.82 -8.78 -14.15
N HIS A 64 -12.93 -8.80 -13.14
CA HIS A 64 -11.50 -8.49 -13.30
C HIS A 64 -10.62 -9.60 -12.74
N LYS A 65 -9.55 -9.92 -13.48
CA LYS A 65 -8.46 -10.83 -13.05
C LYS A 65 -7.12 -10.13 -12.89
N ALA A 66 -7.07 -8.82 -13.12
CA ALA A 66 -5.88 -8.00 -12.99
C ALA A 66 -6.16 -6.82 -12.06
N LEU A 67 -5.17 -6.46 -11.26
CA LEU A 67 -5.20 -5.28 -10.41
C LEU A 67 -3.78 -4.66 -10.42
N PRO A 68 -3.51 -3.68 -11.30
CA PRO A 68 -2.17 -3.14 -11.50
C PRO A 68 -1.80 -2.17 -10.38
N ALA A 69 -1.36 -2.71 -9.25
CA ALA A 69 -1.03 -1.93 -8.06
C ALA A 69 0.08 -2.60 -7.23
N ARG A 70 0.90 -1.80 -6.55
CA ARG A 70 1.71 -2.28 -5.41
C ARG A 70 1.03 -1.87 -4.12
N MET A 71 0.62 -2.85 -3.32
CA MET A 71 -0.17 -2.63 -2.10
C MET A 71 0.58 -3.13 -0.87
N PHE A 72 0.69 -2.28 0.14
CA PHE A 72 1.11 -2.64 1.49
C PHE A 72 -0.09 -2.56 2.42
N ILE A 73 -0.42 -3.66 3.11
CA ILE A 73 -1.48 -3.69 4.12
C ILE A 73 -0.89 -4.14 5.44
N SER A 74 -1.05 -3.34 6.48
CA SER A 74 -0.54 -3.72 7.79
C SER A 74 -1.58 -3.55 8.91
N HIS A 75 -1.31 -4.18 10.04
CA HIS A 75 -2.03 -3.98 11.30
C HIS A 75 -1.10 -4.25 12.48
N GLY A 76 -1.47 -3.77 13.66
CA GLY A 76 -0.79 -4.06 14.92
C GLY A 76 -1.17 -5.43 15.49
N SER A 77 -0.26 -6.10 16.20
CA SER A 77 -0.55 -7.40 16.82
C SER A 77 -1.52 -7.28 18.01
N ILE A 78 -1.48 -6.16 18.73
CA ILE A 78 -2.31 -5.88 19.91
C ILE A 78 -3.51 -4.96 19.62
N GLU A 79 -3.87 -4.76 18.34
CA GLU A 79 -5.15 -4.12 17.99
C GLU A 79 -6.33 -4.98 18.48
N TYR A 80 -7.42 -4.29 18.89
CA TYR A 80 -8.62 -4.95 19.37
C TYR A 80 -9.12 -6.00 18.37
N PRO A 81 -9.42 -7.24 18.80
CA PRO A 81 -9.72 -8.35 17.89
C PRO A 81 -10.81 -8.03 16.85
N ALA A 82 -11.89 -7.36 17.29
CA ALA A 82 -12.99 -6.95 16.41
C ALA A 82 -12.57 -6.01 15.27
N PHE A 83 -11.45 -5.30 15.38
CA PHE A 83 -10.85 -4.54 14.27
C PHE A 83 -9.88 -5.36 13.45
N ARG A 84 -9.01 -6.08 14.17
CA ARG A 84 -7.85 -6.76 13.60
C ARG A 84 -8.28 -7.92 12.72
N GLU A 85 -9.25 -8.71 13.16
CA GLU A 85 -9.71 -9.91 12.46
C GLU A 85 -10.28 -9.60 11.06
N PRO A 86 -11.12 -8.57 10.86
CA PRO A 86 -11.50 -8.13 9.52
C PRO A 86 -10.33 -7.78 8.60
N ILE A 87 -9.25 -7.17 9.15
CA ILE A 87 -8.05 -6.84 8.35
C ILE A 87 -7.35 -8.12 7.92
N VAL A 88 -7.13 -9.05 8.85
CA VAL A 88 -6.50 -10.35 8.58
C VAL A 88 -7.32 -11.16 7.58
N ALA A 89 -8.65 -11.16 7.71
CA ALA A 89 -9.54 -11.81 6.76
C ALA A 89 -9.45 -11.19 5.36
N PHE A 90 -9.42 -9.85 5.27
CA PHE A 90 -9.26 -9.15 4.00
C PHE A 90 -7.89 -9.41 3.35
N GLN A 91 -6.82 -9.42 4.14
CA GLN A 91 -5.47 -9.76 3.66
C GLN A 91 -5.45 -11.16 3.02
N LYS A 92 -6.03 -12.17 3.69
CA LYS A 92 -6.15 -13.53 3.15
C LYS A 92 -7.02 -13.58 1.89
N GLN A 93 -8.15 -12.87 1.90
CA GLN A 93 -9.03 -12.79 0.73
C GLN A 93 -8.29 -12.23 -0.48
N LEU A 94 -7.59 -11.11 -0.32
CA LEU A 94 -6.86 -10.44 -1.41
C LEU A 94 -5.69 -11.28 -1.93
N ASP A 95 -4.93 -11.92 -1.04
CA ASP A 95 -3.83 -12.81 -1.43
C ASP A 95 -4.32 -13.99 -2.28
N GLY A 96 -5.43 -14.62 -1.88
CA GLY A 96 -6.07 -15.71 -2.62
C GLY A 96 -6.70 -15.32 -3.96
N ARG A 97 -6.79 -14.03 -4.30
CA ARG A 97 -7.25 -13.59 -5.64
C ARG A 97 -6.23 -13.84 -6.73
N HIS A 98 -4.94 -13.85 -6.38
CA HIS A 98 -3.85 -13.93 -7.35
C HIS A 98 -4.02 -12.97 -8.54
N TYR A 99 -4.44 -11.73 -8.26
CA TYR A 99 -4.63 -10.73 -9.31
C TYR A 99 -3.35 -10.51 -10.09
N ARG A 100 -3.44 -10.57 -11.43
CA ARG A 100 -2.32 -10.24 -12.30
C ARG A 100 -1.92 -8.78 -12.10
N GLY A 101 -0.62 -8.53 -11.91
CA GLY A 101 -0.07 -7.20 -11.72
C GLY A 101 -0.18 -6.63 -10.30
N LEU A 102 -0.75 -7.39 -9.34
CA LEU A 102 -0.77 -6.98 -7.94
C LEU A 102 0.54 -7.38 -7.24
N GLY A 103 1.31 -6.40 -6.80
CA GLY A 103 2.39 -6.61 -5.83
C GLY A 103 1.87 -6.41 -4.41
N LEU A 104 1.51 -7.47 -3.71
CA LEU A 104 1.00 -7.42 -2.34
C LEU A 104 2.11 -7.67 -1.30
N GLN A 105 2.13 -6.86 -0.24
CA GLN A 105 2.84 -7.19 1.00
C GLN A 105 1.90 -6.95 2.19
N THR A 106 1.76 -7.96 3.03
CA THR A 106 1.01 -7.88 4.29
C THR A 106 1.98 -7.88 5.47
N TRP A 107 1.66 -7.15 6.53
CA TRP A 107 2.55 -7.07 7.70
C TRP A 107 1.79 -6.97 9.02
N THR A 108 2.18 -7.78 10.00
CA THR A 108 1.74 -7.64 11.40
C THR A 108 2.85 -6.94 12.18
N MET A 109 2.55 -5.79 12.76
CA MET A 109 3.49 -5.00 13.56
C MET A 109 3.41 -5.44 15.03
N GLU A 110 4.45 -6.15 15.47
CA GLU A 110 4.49 -6.73 16.81
C GLU A 110 4.53 -5.65 17.89
N GLY A 111 3.73 -5.83 18.95
CA GLY A 111 3.63 -4.92 20.10
C GLY A 111 2.96 -3.56 19.81
N LEU A 112 2.43 -3.32 18.61
CA LEU A 112 1.80 -2.05 18.27
C LEU A 112 0.27 -2.14 18.29
N ASP A 113 -0.36 -1.08 18.80
CA ASP A 113 -1.81 -0.86 18.80
C ASP A 113 -2.26 0.05 17.63
N HIS A 114 -3.56 0.33 17.55
CA HIS A 114 -4.13 1.12 16.45
C HIS A 114 -3.50 2.52 16.27
N THR A 115 -2.93 3.07 17.34
CA THR A 115 -2.31 4.39 17.36
C THR A 115 -0.85 4.31 16.94
N GLY A 116 -0.07 3.40 17.55
CA GLY A 116 1.38 3.29 17.39
C GLY A 116 1.82 2.76 16.02
N VAL A 117 0.98 1.99 15.35
CA VAL A 117 1.23 1.40 14.02
C VAL A 117 1.53 2.39 12.91
N LYS A 118 1.19 3.67 13.06
CA LYS A 118 1.30 4.66 11.97
C LYS A 118 2.75 4.90 11.56
N GLY A 119 3.63 5.18 12.52
CA GLY A 119 5.04 5.47 12.24
C GLY A 119 5.73 4.33 11.48
N ASP A 120 5.67 3.12 12.06
CA ASP A 120 6.27 1.93 11.45
C ASP A 120 5.60 1.55 10.12
N GLY A 121 4.27 1.62 10.07
CA GLY A 121 3.48 1.32 8.88
C GLY A 121 3.83 2.21 7.69
N TYR A 122 4.01 3.53 7.88
CA TYR A 122 4.39 4.44 6.79
C TYR A 122 5.81 4.14 6.29
N VAL A 123 6.76 3.91 7.20
CA VAL A 123 8.15 3.59 6.81
C VAL A 123 8.19 2.30 5.97
N ARG A 124 7.61 1.21 6.48
CA ARG A 124 7.58 -0.08 5.78
C ARG A 124 6.79 0.00 4.47
N GLY A 125 5.65 0.69 4.48
CA GLY A 125 4.84 0.91 3.28
C GLY A 125 5.60 1.64 2.18
N LEU A 126 6.33 2.71 2.52
CA LEU A 126 7.18 3.43 1.57
C LEU A 126 8.30 2.53 1.03
N MET A 127 8.97 1.77 1.90
CA MET A 127 9.98 0.81 1.46
C MET A 127 9.41 -0.23 0.47
N TRP A 128 8.19 -0.70 0.67
CA TRP A 128 7.54 -1.68 -0.23
C TRP A 128 7.17 -1.10 -1.59
N VAL A 129 6.46 0.02 -1.61
CA VAL A 129 5.91 0.58 -2.87
C VAL A 129 7.02 1.13 -3.75
N TRP A 130 8.09 1.71 -3.16
CA TRP A 130 9.22 2.27 -3.89
C TRP A 130 10.34 1.27 -4.20
N LYS A 131 10.27 0.03 -3.70
CA LYS A 131 11.28 -1.00 -3.93
C LYS A 131 11.74 -1.12 -5.41
N PRO A 132 10.84 -1.13 -6.42
CA PRO A 132 11.26 -1.25 -7.83
C PRO A 132 11.99 -0.02 -8.39
N LYS A 133 11.89 1.13 -7.72
CA LYS A 133 12.47 2.41 -8.16
C LYS A 133 13.64 2.87 -7.32
N LYS A 134 13.93 2.17 -6.21
CA LYS A 134 15.08 2.48 -5.37
C LYS A 134 16.34 2.33 -6.23
N PRO A 135 17.20 3.35 -6.34
CA PRO A 135 18.45 3.25 -7.07
C PRO A 135 19.28 2.07 -6.58
N ALA A 136 19.79 1.26 -7.50
CA ALA A 136 20.75 0.21 -7.20
C ALA A 136 22.19 0.76 -7.31
N GLY A 137 23.08 0.23 -6.48
CA GLY A 137 24.50 0.58 -6.47
C GLY A 137 24.88 1.75 -5.55
N PRO A 138 26.13 2.23 -5.65
CA PRO A 138 26.66 3.26 -4.76
C PRO A 138 25.84 4.55 -4.84
N SER A 139 25.69 5.22 -3.71
CA SER A 139 24.98 6.50 -3.63
C SER A 139 25.61 7.53 -4.59
N GLY A 140 24.86 8.56 -4.98
CA GLY A 140 25.41 9.65 -5.78
C GLY A 140 26.63 10.29 -5.12
N LEU A 141 26.61 10.40 -3.78
CA LEU A 141 27.74 10.83 -2.96
C LEU A 141 28.94 9.89 -3.09
N THR A 142 28.71 8.57 -2.99
CA THR A 142 29.76 7.56 -3.13
C THR A 142 30.41 7.62 -4.52
N ARG A 143 29.61 7.80 -5.58
CA ARG A 143 30.12 7.99 -6.94
C ARG A 143 30.95 9.28 -7.07
N ALA A 144 30.49 10.37 -6.47
CA ALA A 144 31.21 11.64 -6.49
C ALA A 144 32.54 11.58 -5.73
N MET A 145 32.59 10.89 -4.57
CA MET A 145 33.82 10.69 -3.82
C MET A 145 34.82 9.80 -4.57
N GLN A 146 34.34 8.77 -5.28
CA GLN A 146 35.19 7.90 -6.10
C GLN A 146 35.79 8.65 -7.30
N GLN A 147 35.09 9.62 -7.88
CA GLN A 147 35.57 10.45 -8.98
C GLN A 147 36.54 11.56 -8.56
N GLN A 148 36.67 11.85 -7.26
CA GLN A 148 37.61 12.84 -6.72
C GLN A 148 38.89 12.21 -6.14
N GLY A 149 38.98 10.87 -6.16
CA GLY A 149 40.14 10.11 -5.68
C GLY A 149 41.10 9.64 -6.79
N GLU A 150 40.93 10.15 -8.01
CA GLU A 150 41.87 10.04 -9.15
C GLU A 150 42.48 11.41 -9.44
#